data_AF-A0A7G8X0X8-F1
#
_entry.id   AF-A0A7G8X0X8-F1
#
_cell.length_a   1.000
_cell.length_b   1.000
_cell.length_c   1.000
_cell.angle_alpha   90.00
_cell.angle_beta   90.00
_cell.angle_gamma   90.00
#
_symmetry.space_group_name_H-M   'P 1'
#
loop_
_entity.id
_entity.type
_entity.pdbx_description
1 polymer ?
#
loop_
_entity_poly.entity_id
_entity_poly.type
_entity_poly.pdbx_seq_one_letter_code
_entity_poly.pdbx_strand_id
1 'polypeptide(L)'
;MDNIKILENRIKHIEEEIKQIDRLDRATYELTQKLDKVMKLLIRIVEMNEHIDKNDLDYLFLKLDIDATKYHELPLLISKTERMYRKTGDFPSFTEFHDHLIDTLSLVEEDKKNIPIEVTENLLEKFMNNEDNLFPVCKKILLTK
;
A
#
# COMPACT_ATOMS: atom_id res chain seq x y z
N MET A 1 9.03 54.06 -18.51
CA MET A 1 10.18 53.26 -18.98
C MET A 1 10.55 52.16 -17.99
N ASP A 2 10.56 52.42 -16.67
CA ASP A 2 10.84 51.39 -15.64
C ASP A 2 9.84 50.23 -15.60
N ASN A 3 8.54 50.48 -15.77
CA ASN A 3 7.54 49.40 -15.77
C ASN A 3 7.76 48.37 -16.89
N ILE A 4 8.32 48.79 -18.04
CA ILE A 4 8.60 47.87 -19.16
C ILE A 4 9.79 46.97 -18.80
N LYS A 5 10.87 47.53 -18.24
CA LYS A 5 12.01 46.75 -17.75
C LYS A 5 11.65 45.76 -16.64
N ILE A 6 10.76 46.15 -15.73
CA ILE A 6 10.27 45.25 -14.67
C ILE A 6 9.50 44.08 -15.28
N LEU A 7 8.66 44.33 -16.27
CA LEU A 7 7.91 43.27 -16.97
C LEU A 7 8.84 42.35 -17.77
N GLU A 8 9.84 42.89 -18.48
CA GLU A 8 10.84 42.10 -19.20
C GLU A 8 11.63 41.18 -18.28
N ASN A 9 12.07 41.68 -17.11
CA ASN A 9 12.76 40.86 -16.12
C ASN A 9 11.86 39.75 -15.54
N ARG A 10 10.58 40.05 -15.30
CA ARG A 10 9.61 39.04 -14.83
C ARG A 10 9.36 37.96 -15.89
N ILE A 11 9.22 38.34 -17.15
CA ILE A 11 9.04 37.39 -18.26
C ILE A 11 10.26 36.47 -18.35
N LYS A 12 11.47 37.04 -18.33
CA LYS A 12 12.70 36.26 -18.38
C LYS A 12 12.81 35.27 -17.21
N HIS A 13 12.44 35.69 -15.99
CA HIS A 13 12.44 34.82 -14.82
C HIS A 13 11.45 33.65 -14.97
N ILE A 14 10.23 33.93 -15.44
CA ILE A 14 9.21 32.91 -15.71
C ILE A 14 9.71 31.90 -16.77
N GLU A 15 10.35 32.38 -17.83
CA GLU A 15 10.93 31.50 -18.86
C GLU A 15 12.05 30.60 -18.32
N GLU A 16 12.84 31.09 -17.36
CA GLU A 16 13.85 30.31 -16.67
C GLU A 16 13.23 29.24 -15.77
N GLU A 17 12.17 29.58 -15.02
CA GLU A 17 11.43 28.64 -14.17
C GLU A 17 10.76 27.53 -15.00
N ILE A 18 10.13 27.87 -16.13
CA ILE A 18 9.53 26.88 -17.06
C ILE A 18 10.57 25.87 -17.52
N LYS A 19 11.78 26.34 -17.90
CA LYS A 19 12.86 25.43 -18.30
C LYS A 19 13.34 24.52 -17.17
N GLN A 20 13.26 24.97 -15.92
CA GLN A 20 13.58 24.11 -14.77
C GLN A 20 12.48 23.07 -14.53
N ILE A 21 11.21 23.45 -14.66
CA ILE A 21 10.08 22.53 -14.57
C ILE A 21 10.20 21.45 -15.65
N ASP A 22 10.45 21.81 -16.90
CA ASP A 22 10.63 20.83 -18.00
C ASP A 22 11.76 19.83 -17.73
N ARG A 23 12.85 20.29 -17.09
CA ARG A 23 13.96 19.42 -16.70
C ARG A 23 13.56 18.46 -15.58
N LEU A 24 12.84 18.96 -14.58
CA LEU A 24 12.34 18.16 -13.46
C LEU A 24 11.31 17.13 -13.94
N ASP A 25 10.42 17.49 -14.84
CA ASP A 25 9.43 16.58 -15.43
C ASP A 25 10.11 15.46 -16.20
N ARG A 26 11.15 15.79 -16.99
CA ARG A 26 11.94 14.78 -17.70
C ARG A 26 12.67 13.84 -16.74
N ALA A 27 13.32 14.39 -15.72
CA ALA A 27 14.01 13.58 -14.71
C ALA A 27 13.04 12.67 -13.96
N THR A 28 11.86 13.18 -13.61
CA THR A 28 10.80 12.42 -12.95
C THR A 28 10.32 11.28 -13.84
N TYR A 29 10.05 11.55 -15.11
CA TYR A 29 9.67 10.53 -16.09
C TYR A 29 10.74 9.42 -16.20
N GLU A 30 12.02 9.79 -16.33
CA GLU A 30 13.12 8.83 -16.41
C GLU A 30 13.25 7.97 -15.14
N LEU A 31 13.07 8.57 -13.97
CA LEU A 31 13.10 7.86 -12.69
C LEU A 31 11.90 6.91 -12.56
N THR A 32 10.70 7.33 -12.93
CA THR A 32 9.51 6.48 -12.94
C THR A 32 9.71 5.26 -13.83
N GLN A 33 10.29 5.44 -15.02
CA GLN A 33 10.58 4.33 -15.94
C GLN A 33 11.63 3.36 -15.38
N LYS A 34 12.65 3.85 -14.67
CA LYS A 34 13.65 3.00 -14.03
C LYS A 34 13.05 2.24 -12.85
N LEU A 35 12.23 2.90 -12.05
CA LEU A 35 11.53 2.31 -10.91
C LEU A 35 10.61 1.17 -11.36
N ASP A 36 9.77 1.40 -12.37
CA ASP A 36 8.88 0.38 -12.95
C ASP A 36 9.65 -0.86 -13.43
N LYS A 37 10.80 -0.67 -14.10
CA LYS A 37 11.66 -1.79 -14.52
C LYS A 37 12.21 -2.58 -13.34
N VAL A 38 12.65 -1.90 -12.28
CA VAL A 38 13.17 -2.55 -11.07
C VAL A 38 12.07 -3.31 -10.34
N MET A 39 10.88 -2.71 -10.19
CA MET A 39 9.71 -3.37 -9.59
C MET A 39 9.34 -4.64 -10.34
N LYS A 40 9.24 -4.58 -11.68
CA LYS A 40 8.95 -5.76 -12.52
C LYS A 40 10.00 -6.86 -12.39
N LEU A 41 11.28 -6.49 -12.29
CA LEU A 41 12.35 -7.47 -12.04
C LEU A 41 12.24 -8.09 -10.65
N LEU A 42 11.93 -7.31 -9.63
CA LEU A 42 11.75 -7.79 -8.26
C LEU A 42 10.57 -8.78 -8.17
N ILE A 43 9.42 -8.42 -8.75
CA ILE A 43 8.25 -9.32 -8.84
C ILE A 43 8.65 -10.64 -9.51
N ARG A 44 9.36 -10.57 -10.65
CA ARG A 44 9.80 -11.78 -11.37
C ARG A 44 10.75 -12.65 -10.54
N ILE A 45 11.68 -12.05 -9.80
CA ILE A 45 12.60 -12.79 -8.92
C ILE A 45 11.82 -13.51 -7.82
N VAL A 46 10.84 -12.83 -7.21
CA VAL A 46 9.97 -13.43 -6.19
C VAL A 46 9.14 -14.57 -6.79
N GLU A 47 8.55 -14.38 -7.96
CA GLU A 47 7.72 -15.40 -8.61
C GLU A 47 8.48 -16.67 -8.99
N MET A 48 9.74 -16.51 -9.42
CA MET A 48 10.64 -17.60 -9.79
C MET A 48 11.21 -18.35 -8.58
N ASN A 49 11.13 -17.78 -7.38
CA ASN A 49 11.65 -18.41 -6.17
C ASN A 49 10.54 -19.21 -5.46
N GLU A 50 10.66 -20.53 -5.48
CA GLU A 50 9.70 -21.43 -4.82
C GLU A 50 9.72 -21.35 -3.29
N HIS A 51 10.79 -20.79 -2.71
CA HIS A 51 10.95 -20.66 -1.27
C HIS A 51 10.41 -19.36 -0.68
N ILE A 52 9.94 -18.43 -1.51
CA ILE A 52 9.34 -17.18 -1.03
C ILE A 52 7.82 -17.38 -0.91
N ASP A 53 7.28 -16.95 0.22
CA ASP A 53 5.83 -16.91 0.43
C ASP A 53 5.19 -15.87 -0.49
N LYS A 54 4.33 -16.34 -1.38
CA LYS A 54 3.59 -15.51 -2.36
C LYS A 54 2.32 -14.91 -1.77
N ASN A 55 1.97 -15.28 -0.54
CA ASN A 55 0.88 -14.70 0.23
C ASN A 55 1.37 -13.59 1.18
N ASP A 56 2.67 -13.24 1.11
CA ASP A 56 3.19 -12.09 1.83
C ASP A 56 2.55 -10.79 1.32
N LEU A 57 2.11 -9.96 2.26
CA LEU A 57 1.42 -8.71 1.96
C LEU A 57 2.31 -7.71 1.23
N ASP A 58 3.59 -7.61 1.58
CA ASP A 58 4.50 -6.65 0.96
C ASP A 58 4.74 -7.03 -0.51
N TYR A 59 4.83 -8.33 -0.80
CA TYR A 59 4.86 -8.84 -2.17
C TYR A 59 3.56 -8.56 -2.93
N LEU A 60 2.39 -8.80 -2.33
CA LEU A 60 1.11 -8.57 -2.99
C LEU A 60 0.86 -7.09 -3.28
N PHE A 61 1.24 -6.20 -2.35
CA PHE A 61 1.20 -4.75 -2.56
C PHE A 61 2.06 -4.33 -3.75
N LEU A 62 3.26 -4.88 -3.86
CA LEU A 62 4.15 -4.62 -4.98
C LEU A 62 3.58 -5.16 -6.30
N LYS A 63 3.01 -6.37 -6.28
CA LYS A 63 2.49 -7.04 -7.48
C LYS A 63 1.23 -6.38 -8.03
N LEU A 64 0.33 -5.97 -7.16
CA LEU A 64 -0.97 -5.40 -7.50
C LEU A 64 -0.93 -3.87 -7.62
N ASP A 65 0.25 -3.24 -7.46
CA ASP A 65 0.43 -1.79 -7.48
C ASP A 65 -0.55 -1.07 -6.53
N ILE A 66 -0.75 -1.65 -5.34
CA ILE A 66 -1.68 -1.12 -4.34
C ILE A 66 -1.13 0.21 -3.82
N ASP A 67 -1.99 1.22 -3.77
CA ASP A 67 -1.65 2.54 -3.24
C ASP A 67 -1.05 2.42 -1.83
N ALA A 68 0.16 2.98 -1.66
CA ALA A 68 0.91 2.89 -0.41
C ALA A 68 0.14 3.45 0.81
N THR A 69 -0.82 4.37 0.62
CA THR A 69 -1.68 4.85 1.70
C THR A 69 -2.56 3.75 2.28
N LYS A 70 -2.95 2.76 1.48
CA LYS A 70 -3.72 1.58 1.92
C LYS A 70 -2.93 0.68 2.85
N TYR A 71 -1.59 0.70 2.76
CA TYR A 71 -0.74 -0.04 3.68
C TYR A 71 -0.96 0.42 5.13
N HIS A 72 -1.19 1.71 5.33
CA HIS A 72 -1.49 2.29 6.65
C HIS A 72 -2.91 1.98 7.14
N GLU A 73 -3.84 1.62 6.25
CA GLU A 73 -5.20 1.23 6.62
C GLU A 73 -5.26 -0.17 7.26
N LEU A 74 -4.29 -1.05 6.98
CA LEU A 74 -4.26 -2.40 7.55
C LEU A 74 -4.07 -2.41 9.08
N PRO A 75 -3.08 -1.70 9.67
CA PRO A 75 -3.01 -1.53 11.11
C PRO A 75 -4.26 -0.89 11.71
N LEU A 76 -4.90 0.04 10.98
CA LEU A 76 -6.12 0.71 11.43
C LEU A 76 -7.32 -0.25 11.46
N LEU A 77 -7.45 -1.14 10.47
CA LEU A 77 -8.46 -2.19 10.45
C LEU A 77 -8.32 -3.08 11.69
N ILE A 78 -7.12 -3.59 11.97
CA ILE A 78 -6.83 -4.41 13.16
C ILE A 78 -7.17 -3.65 14.44
N SER A 79 -6.74 -2.39 14.54
CA SER A 79 -6.99 -1.54 15.72
C SER A 79 -8.49 -1.25 15.94
N LYS A 80 -9.25 -1.03 14.86
CA LYS A 80 -10.71 -0.82 14.92
C LYS A 80 -11.41 -2.09 15.40
N THR A 81 -11.03 -3.25 14.86
CA THR A 81 -11.60 -4.54 15.25
C THR A 81 -11.28 -4.88 16.71
N GLU A 82 -10.05 -4.65 17.16
CA GLU A 82 -9.67 -4.81 18.57
C GLU A 82 -10.47 -3.87 19.49
N ARG A 83 -10.65 -2.61 19.09
CA ARG A 83 -11.44 -1.64 19.85
C ARG A 83 -12.91 -2.05 19.95
N MET A 84 -13.48 -2.62 18.90
CA MET A 84 -14.85 -3.14 18.91
C MET A 84 -14.96 -4.33 19.86
N TYR A 85 -14.06 -5.30 19.73
CA TYR A 85 -13.99 -6.47 20.60
C TYR A 85 -13.88 -6.09 22.09
N ARG A 86 -13.01 -5.14 22.45
CA ARG A 86 -12.91 -4.67 23.84
C ARG A 86 -14.17 -3.98 24.37
N LYS A 87 -14.97 -3.36 23.48
CA LYS A 87 -16.17 -2.61 23.87
C LYS A 87 -17.40 -3.50 23.98
N THR A 88 -17.60 -4.40 23.03
CA THR A 88 -18.85 -5.18 22.92
C THR A 88 -18.64 -6.67 23.17
N GLY A 89 -17.40 -7.17 23.07
CA GLY A 89 -17.09 -8.60 23.06
C GLY A 89 -17.21 -9.24 21.67
N ASP A 90 -17.71 -8.51 20.68
CA ASP A 90 -17.94 -9.03 19.32
C ASP A 90 -16.69 -8.87 18.44
N PHE A 91 -16.50 -9.84 17.55
CA PHE A 91 -15.44 -9.83 16.55
C PHE A 91 -15.93 -10.58 15.30
N PRO A 92 -15.43 -10.22 14.10
CA PRO A 92 -15.81 -10.90 12.86
C PRO A 92 -15.25 -12.33 12.82
N SER A 93 -15.90 -13.21 12.08
CA SER A 93 -15.33 -14.47 11.64
C SER A 93 -14.14 -14.25 10.69
N PHE A 94 -13.36 -15.30 10.44
CA PHE A 94 -12.20 -15.26 9.57
C PHE A 94 -12.56 -14.81 8.15
N THR A 95 -13.65 -15.35 7.59
CA THR A 95 -14.15 -14.97 6.27
C THR A 95 -14.65 -13.54 6.23
N GLU A 96 -15.43 -13.10 7.23
CA GLU A 96 -15.89 -11.71 7.30
C GLU A 96 -14.72 -10.72 7.42
N PHE A 97 -13.67 -11.11 8.15
CA PHE A 97 -12.47 -10.29 8.24
C PHE A 97 -11.68 -10.26 6.93
N HIS A 98 -11.63 -11.36 6.18
CA HIS A 98 -11.07 -11.39 4.84
C HIS A 98 -11.82 -10.45 3.88
N ASP A 99 -13.15 -10.43 3.93
CA ASP A 99 -13.95 -9.49 3.14
C ASP A 99 -13.66 -8.03 3.52
N HIS A 100 -13.57 -7.73 4.83
CA HIS A 100 -13.17 -6.40 5.29
C HIS A 100 -11.75 -6.00 4.84
N LEU A 101 -10.82 -6.96 4.79
CA LEU A 101 -9.47 -6.73 4.29
C LEU A 101 -9.50 -6.34 2.81
N ILE A 102 -10.22 -7.09 1.98
CA ILE A 102 -10.38 -6.81 0.56
C ILE A 102 -10.98 -5.41 0.34
N ASP A 103 -12.04 -5.09 1.08
CA ASP A 103 -12.70 -3.78 1.01
C ASP A 103 -11.77 -2.63 1.41
N THR A 104 -10.97 -2.85 2.47
CA THR A 104 -9.98 -1.88 2.95
C THR A 104 -8.93 -1.57 1.89
N LEU A 105 -8.46 -2.59 1.18
CA LEU A 105 -7.51 -2.45 0.07
C LEU A 105 -8.14 -1.82 -1.18
N SER A 106 -9.48 -1.72 -1.23
CA SER A 106 -10.23 -1.08 -2.32
C SER A 106 -9.89 -1.67 -3.70
N LEU A 107 -9.70 -2.99 -3.75
CA LEU A 107 -9.30 -3.71 -4.94
C LEU A 107 -10.44 -3.78 -5.95
N VAL A 108 -10.09 -3.64 -7.23
CA VAL A 108 -11.02 -3.95 -8.32
C VAL A 108 -11.33 -5.46 -8.34
N GLU A 109 -12.51 -5.84 -8.82
CA GLU A 109 -12.98 -7.24 -8.84
C GLU A 109 -11.99 -8.24 -9.45
N GLU A 110 -11.18 -7.80 -10.40
CA GLU A 110 -10.14 -8.63 -11.02
C GLU A 110 -8.99 -8.93 -10.05
N ASP A 111 -8.61 -7.96 -9.22
CA ASP A 111 -7.53 -8.08 -8.24
C ASP A 111 -7.95 -8.80 -6.97
N LYS A 112 -9.23 -8.77 -6.62
CA LYS A 112 -9.78 -9.54 -5.48
C LYS A 112 -9.46 -11.02 -5.60
N LYS A 113 -9.47 -11.57 -6.82
CA LYS A 113 -9.14 -12.98 -7.09
C LYS A 113 -7.67 -13.32 -6.83
N ASN A 114 -6.81 -12.31 -6.76
CA ASN A 114 -5.38 -12.47 -6.52
C ASN A 114 -5.02 -12.39 -5.03
N ILE A 115 -5.99 -12.13 -4.14
CA ILE A 115 -5.79 -12.17 -2.69
C ILE A 115 -6.44 -13.43 -2.12
N PRO A 116 -5.68 -14.52 -1.96
CA PRO A 116 -6.19 -15.73 -1.36
C PRO A 116 -6.38 -15.54 0.15
N ILE A 117 -7.16 -16.42 0.78
CA ILE A 117 -7.57 -16.27 2.18
C ILE A 117 -6.39 -16.40 3.16
N GLU A 118 -5.33 -17.10 2.73
CA GLU A 118 -4.05 -17.26 3.40
C GLU A 118 -3.35 -15.91 3.66
N VAL A 119 -3.62 -14.88 2.84
CA VAL A 119 -3.11 -13.51 3.09
C VAL A 119 -3.67 -12.95 4.39
N THR A 120 -4.93 -13.24 4.68
CA THR A 120 -5.58 -12.83 5.92
C THR A 120 -4.98 -13.55 7.13
N GLU A 121 -4.65 -14.83 6.98
CA GLU A 121 -3.95 -15.59 8.02
C GLU A 121 -2.58 -14.97 8.32
N ASN A 122 -1.75 -14.77 7.30
CA ASN A 122 -0.44 -14.14 7.43
C ASN A 122 -0.51 -12.76 8.09
N LEU A 123 -1.50 -11.94 7.71
CA LEU A 123 -1.74 -10.63 8.33
C LEU A 123 -2.03 -10.77 9.83
N LEU A 124 -3.00 -11.62 10.19
CA LEU A 124 -3.40 -11.80 11.59
C LEU A 124 -2.26 -12.37 12.44
N GLU A 125 -1.47 -13.29 11.90
CA GLU A 125 -0.28 -13.84 12.56
C GLU A 125 0.80 -12.77 12.78
N LYS A 126 1.08 -11.92 11.78
CA LYS A 126 2.02 -10.79 11.88
C LYS A 126 1.64 -9.85 13.02
N PHE A 127 0.35 -9.52 13.16
CA PHE A 127 -0.12 -8.63 14.23
C PHE A 127 -0.25 -9.33 15.59
N MET A 128 -0.49 -10.63 15.62
CA MET A 128 -0.51 -11.44 16.85
C MET A 128 0.88 -11.57 17.47
N ASN A 129 1.92 -11.72 16.64
CA ASN A 129 3.31 -11.94 17.09
C ASN A 129 4.06 -10.66 17.48
N ASN A 130 3.39 -9.49 17.50
CA ASN A 130 3.98 -8.27 18.05
C ASN A 130 4.18 -8.42 19.57
N GLU A 131 5.38 -8.06 20.05
CA GLU A 131 5.90 -8.35 21.41
C GLU A 131 4.97 -7.96 22.56
N ASP A 132 4.09 -6.98 22.36
CA ASP A 132 3.16 -6.47 23.39
C ASP A 132 1.80 -7.19 23.44
N ASN A 133 1.54 -8.18 22.58
CA ASN A 133 0.25 -8.88 22.46
C ASN A 133 -0.96 -7.91 22.41
N LEU A 134 -0.78 -6.79 21.70
CA LEU A 134 -1.70 -5.65 21.65
C LEU A 134 -3.08 -6.00 21.08
N PHE A 135 -3.16 -7.06 20.28
CA PHE A 135 -4.33 -7.40 19.47
C PHE A 135 -4.79 -8.85 19.69
N PRO A 136 -5.28 -9.21 20.90
CA PRO A 136 -5.82 -10.54 21.18
C PRO A 136 -6.98 -10.93 20.24
N VAL A 137 -7.67 -9.95 19.64
CA VAL A 137 -8.71 -10.24 18.63
C VAL A 137 -8.17 -11.01 17.43
N CYS A 138 -6.89 -10.84 17.06
CA CYS A 138 -6.32 -11.56 15.92
C CYS A 138 -6.36 -13.08 16.13
N LYS A 139 -6.00 -13.52 17.34
CA LYS A 139 -6.08 -14.94 17.73
C LYS A 139 -7.54 -15.43 17.75
N LYS A 140 -8.48 -14.59 18.17
CA LYS A 140 -9.91 -14.95 18.18
C LYS A 140 -10.44 -15.16 16.77
N ILE A 141 -10.10 -14.26 15.84
CA ILE A 141 -10.49 -14.36 14.43
C ILE A 141 -9.87 -15.62 13.80
N LEU A 142 -8.57 -15.89 14.03
CA LEU A 142 -7.90 -17.10 13.50
C LEU A 142 -8.56 -18.40 13.95
N LEU A 143 -9.11 -18.46 15.18
CA LEU A 143 -9.82 -19.64 15.69
C LEU A 143 -11.19 -19.90 15.02
N THR A 144 -11.64 -19.01 14.14
CA THR A 144 -12.89 -19.15 13.38
C THR A 144 -12.67 -19.55 11.91
N LYS A 145 -11.42 -19.78 11.52
CA LYS A 145 -11.05 -20.40 10.23
C LYS A 145 -11.58 -21.83 10.14
#